data_AF-A0A7R9I401-F1
#
_entry.id   AF-A0A7R9I401-F1
#
_cell.length_a   1.000
_cell.length_b   1.000
_cell.length_c   1.000
_cell.angle_alpha   90.00
_cell.angle_beta   90.00
_cell.angle_gamma   90.00
#
_symmetry.space_group_name_H-M   'P 1'
#
loop_
_entity.id
_entity.type
_entity.pdbx_description
1 polymer ?
#
loop_
_entity_poly.entity_id
_entity_poly.type
_entity_poly.pdbx_seq_one_letter_code
_entity_poly.pdbx_strand_id
1 'polypeptide(L)' 'MDLILRDYGASSIVCVCNATYCDSLEPINEERISGGNYLNYVSSKSGLRLEPNTGTLSNE' A
#
# COMPACT_ATOMS: atom_id res chain seq x y z
N MET A 1 -6.14 -4.08 6.23
CA MET A 1 -4.68 -4.19 6.38
C MET A 1 -4.24 -3.44 7.64
N ASP A 2 -4.19 -4.13 8.79
CA ASP A 2 -3.66 -3.52 10.02
C ASP A 2 -2.13 -3.49 9.94
N LEU A 3 -1.52 -2.35 10.23
CA LEU A 3 -0.06 -2.13 10.24
C LEU A 3 0.42 -1.90 11.69
N ILE A 4 1.36 -2.71 12.17
CA ILE A 4 2.08 -2.41 13.43
C ILE A 4 3.30 -1.58 13.08
N LEU A 5 3.15 -0.26 13.17
CA LEU A 5 4.19 0.71 12.85
C LEU A 5 5.14 0.95 14.04
N ARG A 6 6.45 1.00 13.78
CA ARG A 6 7.47 1.34 14.79
C ARG A 6 8.56 2.25 14.24
N ASP A 7 8.87 3.30 14.98
CA ASP A 7 9.99 4.20 14.73
C ASP A 7 11.17 3.84 15.66
N TYR A 8 12.38 3.85 15.09
CA TYR A 8 13.65 3.59 15.79
C TYR A 8 14.58 4.82 15.76
N GLY A 9 14.08 6.01 15.43
CA GLY A 9 14.86 7.25 15.35
C GLY A 9 15.66 7.39 14.05
N ALA A 10 15.23 6.68 13.00
CA ALA A 10 15.84 6.73 11.66
C ALA A 10 15.06 7.68 10.74
N SER A 11 15.33 7.60 9.43
CA SER A 11 14.65 8.44 8.43
C SER A 11 13.25 7.95 8.04
N SER A 12 12.80 6.79 8.52
CA SER A 12 11.49 6.19 8.21
C SER A 12 11.05 5.19 9.29
N ILE A 13 9.82 4.73 9.17
CA ILE A 13 9.12 3.80 10.08
C ILE A 13 9.25 2.36 9.55
N VAL A 14 9.23 1.34 10.41
CA VAL A 14 9.14 -0.07 9.98
C VAL A 14 7.76 -0.67 10.29
N CYS A 15 7.34 -1.66 9.51
CA CYS A 15 6.24 -2.56 9.86
C CYS A 15 6.81 -3.73 10.65
N VAL A 16 6.27 -4.00 11.84
CA VAL A 16 6.78 -5.06 12.72
C VAL A 16 6.06 -6.37 12.42
N CYS A 17 6.80 -7.36 11.93
CA CYS A 17 6.33 -8.74 11.81
C CYS A 17 6.84 -9.61 12.97
N ASN A 18 6.10 -10.67 13.28
CA ASN A 18 6.45 -11.72 14.23
C ASN A 18 5.88 -13.07 13.76
N ALA A 19 5.99 -14.12 14.59
CA ALA A 19 5.59 -15.48 14.23
C ALA A 19 4.09 -15.64 13.86
N THR A 20 3.22 -14.74 14.31
CA THR A 20 1.77 -14.82 14.10
C THR A 20 1.18 -13.62 13.38
N TYR A 21 2.01 -12.65 12.98
CA TYR A 21 1.55 -11.42 12.37
C TYR A 21 2.61 -10.87 11.42
N CYS A 22 2.17 -10.51 10.22
CA CYS A 22 2.90 -9.67 9.30
C CYS A 22 1.87 -8.97 8.41
N ASP A 23 2.20 -7.79 7.90
CA ASP A 23 1.32 -7.13 6.94
C ASP A 23 1.21 -7.96 5.65
N SER A 24 0.01 -7.98 5.08
CA SER A 24 -0.30 -8.74 3.88
C SER A 24 -1.12 -7.88 2.93
N LEU A 25 -0.89 -8.07 1.64
CA LEU A 25 -1.71 -7.44 0.61
C LEU A 25 -2.97 -8.25 0.38
N GLU A 26 -4.09 -7.53 0.28
CA GLU A 26 -5.33 -8.14 -0.22
C GLU A 26 -5.17 -8.47 -1.72
N PRO A 27 -5.75 -9.59 -2.20
CA PRO A 27 -5.80 -9.89 -3.61
C PRO A 27 -6.39 -8.71 -4.41
N ILE A 28 -5.84 -8.47 -5.60
CA ILE A 28 -6.36 -7.41 -6.48
C ILE A 28 -7.74 -7.81 -6.98
N ASN A 29 -8.75 -6.98 -6.70
CA ASN A 29 -10.06 -7.09 -7.35
C ASN A 29 -9.96 -6.55 -8.78
N GLU A 30 -10.25 -7.39 -9.77
CA GLU A 30 -10.23 -7.06 -11.21
C GLU A 30 -11.09 -5.84 -11.56
N GLU A 31 -12.17 -5.57 -10.82
CA GLU A 31 -13.02 -4.40 -11.02
C GLU A 31 -12.22 -3.08 -10.90
N ARG A 32 -11.18 -3.06 -10.06
CA ARG A 32 -10.35 -1.87 -9.78
C ARG A 32 -9.43 -1.45 -10.92
N ILE A 33 -9.19 -2.34 -11.89
CA ILE A 33 -8.30 -2.12 -13.05
C ILE A 33 -9.04 -2.25 -14.38
N SER A 34 -10.37 -2.32 -14.34
CA SER A 34 -11.21 -2.43 -15.52
C SER A 34 -11.37 -1.08 -16.24
N GLY A 35 -11.64 -1.11 -17.55
CA GLY A 35 -12.17 0.06 -18.29
C GLY A 35 -11.23 1.26 -18.40
N GLY A 36 -9.93 1.04 -18.61
CA GLY A 36 -8.95 2.13 -18.68
C GLY A 36 -8.57 2.71 -17.31
N ASN A 37 -8.98 2.07 -16.22
CA ASN A 37 -8.51 2.40 -14.89
C ASN A 37 -7.18 1.72 -14.57
N TYR A 38 -6.40 2.33 -13.70
CA TYR A 38 -5.18 1.77 -13.14
C TYR A 38 -5.25 1.77 -11.61
N LEU A 39 -4.52 0.83 -11.02
CA LEU A 39 -4.32 0.72 -9.58
C LEU A 39 -2.87 1.13 -9.28
N ASN A 40 -2.69 2.13 -8.44
CA ASN A 40 -1.39 2.65 -8.02
C ASN A 40 -1.23 2.45 -6.50
N TYR A 41 -0.05 2.04 -6.08
CA TYR A 41 0.28 1.77 -4.69
C TYR A 41 1.33 2.76 -4.21
N VAL A 42 1.02 3.47 -3.12
CA VAL A 42 1.91 4.52 -2.60
C VAL A 42 2.56 4.06 -1.30
N SER A 43 3.89 4.15 -1.28
CA SER A 43 4.68 4.07 -0.06
C SER A 43 5.39 5.39 0.17
N SER A 44 5.41 5.87 1.42
CA SER A 44 5.98 7.18 1.76
C SER A 44 6.89 7.13 2.98
N LYS A 45 7.77 8.13 3.05
CA LYS A 45 8.59 8.40 4.24
C LYS A 45 7.73 8.68 5.48
N SER A 46 6.56 9.31 5.28
CA SER A 46 5.60 9.61 6.34
C SER A 46 4.83 8.40 6.86
N GLY A 47 4.91 7.24 6.20
CA GLY A 47 4.36 5.99 6.73
C GLY A 47 3.32 5.29 5.86
N LEU A 48 3.03 5.76 4.63
CA LEU A 48 2.20 4.99 3.70
C LEU A 48 2.92 3.69 3.34
N ARG A 49 2.19 2.58 3.32
CA ARG A 49 2.74 1.24 3.05
C ARG A 49 1.84 0.56 2.04
N LEU A 50 2.23 0.65 0.76
CA LEU A 50 1.45 0.13 -0.36
C LEU A 50 -0.03 0.53 -0.25
N GLU A 51 -0.27 1.81 0.04
CA GLU A 51 -1.61 2.36 0.14
C GLU A 51 -2.21 2.44 -1.27
N PRO A 52 -3.32 1.73 -1.56
CA PRO A 52 -3.83 1.63 -2.91
C PRO A 52 -4.72 2.83 -3.26
N ASN A 53 -4.48 3.43 -4.43
CA ASN A 53 -5.37 4.41 -5.05
C ASN A 53 -5.70 3.98 -6.49
N THR A 54 -6.86 4.37 -6.99
CA THR A 54 -7.29 4.11 -8.37
C THR A 54 -7.31 5.40 -9.16
N GLY A 55 -6.90 5.35 -10.42
CA GLY A 55 -7.04 6.45 -11.36
C GLY A 55 -7.54 5.97 -12.72
N THR A 56 -7.85 6.91 -13.60
CA THR A 56 -8.35 6.64 -14.96
C THR A 56 -7.34 7.18 -15.96
N LEU A 57 -7.03 6.39 -16.99
CA LEU A 57 -6.21 6.81 -18.12
C LEU A 57 -7.03 7.76 -18.99
N SER A 58 -6.50 8.96 -19.22
CA SER A 58 -7.03 9.90 -20.20
C SER A 58 -6.24 9.80 -21.50
N ASN A 59 -6.94 9.80 -22.63
CA ASN A 59 -6.32 9.97 -23.94
C ASN A 59 -6.16 11.48 -24.18
N GLU A 60 -4.96 12.02 -23.92
CA GLU A 60 -4.56 13.32 -24.47
C GLU A 60 -4.10 13.16 -25.93
#